data_AF-A0A7S2BFT1-F1
#
_entry.id   AF-A0A7S2BFT1-F1
#
_cell.length_a   1.000
_cell.length_b   1.000
_cell.length_c   1.000
_cell.angle_alpha   90.00
_cell.angle_beta   90.00
_cell.angle_gamma   90.00
#
_symmetry.space_group_name_H-M   'P 1'
#
loop_
_entity.id
_entity.type
_entity.pdbx_description
1 polymer ?
#
loop_
_entity_poly.entity_id
_entity_poly.type
_entity_poly.pdbx_seq_one_letter_code
_entity_poly.pdbx_strand_id
1 'polypeptide(L)'
;MPGLKVTAMEREEARVAAIRKRMAERAARNQNPRMRVIGVDVAGLDAQIAEKKAMHNDNKEDEKLQVQREQFINMMIEQREQEELETRRKEAAALKETWSEQLAVPKNQVAKMADPVKPEDCGLSALQRFNGEDRSKFSRQRLQKEQVKSWTKQQMAERQAKATDEVEEMKRYAQYLVMIGDRRAQLEAEEGGDVKKRAMVLKEQNLVLADEVAALKAAETEAEKTARDAEIEFSMNDPFLCEDTSVALAADGRIRRDHFKGFSKDQTMRFYQENEQMIAAKVGAGSQEDLEWSAHQQHVRNILDVEDAQLKAQARDTNLAHRQMIEEQMAVERIRKAQTREERFGKLEDSFYESFGCSHR
;
A
#
# COMPACT_ATOMS: atom_id res chain seq x y z
N MET A 1 -107.01 84.94 18.72
CA MET A 1 -106.30 86.23 18.67
C MET A 1 -104.81 85.96 18.52
N PRO A 2 -104.10 86.75 17.70
CA PRO A 2 -102.81 86.40 17.11
C PRO A 2 -101.68 86.38 18.14
N GLY A 3 -100.67 85.55 17.89
CA GLY A 3 -99.50 85.42 18.75
C GLY A 3 -98.68 86.70 18.83
N LEU A 4 -98.44 87.18 20.05
CA LEU A 4 -97.23 87.93 20.37
C LEU A 4 -96.19 86.92 20.87
N LYS A 5 -95.23 86.59 20.00
CA LYS A 5 -94.00 85.92 20.43
C LYS A 5 -93.20 86.96 21.25
N VAL A 6 -93.48 87.04 22.55
CA VAL A 6 -92.67 87.80 23.51
C VAL A 6 -91.27 87.20 23.45
N THR A 7 -90.32 87.97 22.95
CA THR A 7 -88.95 87.51 22.81
C THR A 7 -88.35 87.30 24.20
N ALA A 8 -87.41 86.37 24.36
CA ALA A 8 -86.84 86.04 25.68
C ALA A 8 -86.27 87.26 26.44
N MET A 9 -85.94 88.34 25.71
CA MET A 9 -85.41 89.59 26.25
C MET A 9 -86.42 90.38 27.09
N GLU A 10 -87.69 90.48 26.64
CA GLU A 10 -88.73 91.26 27.32
C GLU A 10 -89.11 90.67 28.69
N ARG A 11 -89.03 89.33 28.83
CA ARG A 11 -89.26 88.65 30.10
C ARG A 11 -88.17 88.96 31.13
N GLU A 12 -86.93 89.09 30.69
CA GLU A 12 -85.81 89.35 31.59
C GLU A 12 -85.80 90.81 32.08
N GLU A 13 -86.22 91.76 31.25
CA GLU A 13 -86.41 93.16 31.65
C GLU A 13 -87.51 93.33 32.70
N ALA A 14 -88.65 92.67 32.51
CA ALA A 14 -89.75 92.69 33.49
C ALA A 14 -89.31 92.12 34.84
N ARG A 15 -88.48 91.06 34.84
CA ARG A 15 -87.91 90.46 36.05
C ARG A 15 -86.99 91.44 36.78
N VAL A 16 -86.09 92.12 36.07
CA VAL A 16 -85.16 93.09 36.67
C VAL A 16 -85.91 94.31 37.23
N ALA A 17 -86.92 94.81 36.54
CA ALA A 17 -87.75 95.92 37.02
C ALA A 17 -88.48 95.56 38.34
N ALA A 18 -89.02 94.35 38.43
CA ALA A 18 -89.66 93.85 39.64
C ALA A 18 -88.68 93.77 40.84
N ILE A 19 -87.43 93.36 40.60
CA ILE A 19 -86.39 93.31 41.64
C ILE A 19 -86.06 94.71 42.15
N ARG A 20 -85.90 95.69 41.26
CA ARG A 20 -85.62 97.09 41.64
C ARG A 20 -86.74 97.69 42.47
N LYS A 21 -88.00 97.46 42.10
CA LYS A 21 -89.17 97.94 42.85
C LYS A 21 -89.19 97.38 44.27
N ARG A 22 -88.97 96.08 44.45
CA ARG A 22 -88.90 95.44 45.79
C ARG A 22 -87.77 96.00 46.67
N MET A 23 -86.61 96.28 46.08
CA MET A 23 -85.47 96.88 46.79
C MET A 23 -85.81 98.28 47.32
N ALA A 24 -86.49 99.10 46.51
CA ALA A 24 -86.92 100.45 46.91
C ALA A 24 -87.97 100.42 48.04
N GLU A 25 -88.97 99.54 47.95
CA GLU A 25 -89.99 99.36 49.00
C GLU A 25 -89.38 98.88 50.33
N ARG A 26 -88.34 98.04 50.27
CA ARG A 26 -87.61 97.58 51.46
C ARG A 26 -86.79 98.71 52.10
N ALA A 27 -86.11 99.53 51.30
CA ALA A 27 -85.34 100.67 51.79
C ALA A 27 -86.24 101.68 52.51
N ALA A 28 -87.40 102.00 51.93
CA ALA A 28 -88.38 102.90 52.52
C ALA A 28 -88.88 102.43 53.91
N ARG A 29 -89.13 101.12 54.07
CA ARG A 29 -89.53 100.55 55.37
C ARG A 29 -88.42 100.61 56.41
N ASN A 30 -87.18 100.31 56.04
CA ASN A 30 -86.03 100.32 56.96
C ASN A 30 -85.66 101.73 57.46
N GLN A 31 -85.90 102.75 56.63
CA GLN A 31 -85.64 104.14 56.98
C GLN A 31 -86.66 104.72 57.98
N ASN A 32 -87.85 104.13 58.13
CA ASN A 32 -88.86 104.60 59.08
C ASN A 32 -88.72 103.89 60.45
N PRO A 33 -88.26 104.56 61.53
CA PRO A 33 -88.03 103.91 62.82
C PRO A 33 -89.31 103.38 63.47
N ARG A 34 -90.47 104.04 63.25
CA ARG A 34 -91.75 103.64 63.86
C ARG A 34 -92.32 102.39 63.21
N MET A 35 -92.26 102.31 61.88
CA MET A 35 -92.62 101.10 61.13
C MET A 35 -91.70 99.93 61.49
N ARG A 36 -90.44 100.21 61.83
CA ARG A 36 -89.45 99.20 62.23
C ARG A 36 -89.70 98.63 63.63
N VAL A 37 -90.20 99.43 64.57
CA VAL A 37 -90.36 99.00 65.97
C VAL A 37 -91.79 98.50 66.26
N ILE A 38 -92.84 99.14 65.72
CA ILE A 38 -94.25 98.85 66.08
C ILE A 38 -95.19 98.95 64.86
N GLY A 39 -94.73 98.55 63.67
CA GLY A 39 -95.62 98.45 62.52
C GLY A 39 -96.56 97.24 62.67
N VAL A 40 -97.86 97.48 62.85
CA VAL A 40 -98.89 96.42 62.88
C VAL A 40 -99.92 96.68 61.78
N ASP A 41 -100.21 95.65 61.01
CA ASP A 41 -101.22 95.66 59.94
C ASP A 41 -102.61 95.35 60.52
N VAL A 42 -103.32 96.39 60.93
CA VAL A 42 -104.66 96.25 61.53
C VAL A 42 -105.66 95.66 60.53
N ALA A 43 -105.58 96.05 59.25
CA ALA A 43 -106.45 95.51 58.20
C ALA A 43 -106.18 94.01 57.99
N GLY A 44 -104.91 93.60 58.05
CA GLY A 44 -104.53 92.19 58.02
C GLY A 44 -105.07 91.40 59.22
N LEU A 45 -105.04 91.98 60.43
CA LEU A 45 -105.59 91.32 61.62
C LEU A 45 -107.12 91.18 61.57
N ASP A 46 -107.84 92.21 61.11
CA ASP A 46 -109.30 92.14 60.96
C ASP A 46 -109.70 91.10 59.90
N ALA A 47 -108.95 91.02 58.80
CA ALA A 47 -109.14 89.98 57.80
C ALA A 47 -108.92 88.58 58.38
N GLN A 48 -107.89 88.38 59.22
CA GLN A 48 -107.63 87.10 59.89
C GLN A 48 -108.75 86.70 60.87
N ILE A 49 -109.35 87.66 61.58
CA ILE A 49 -110.47 87.38 62.49
C ILE A 49 -111.71 86.98 61.69
N ALA A 50 -112.02 87.68 60.60
CA ALA A 50 -113.13 87.34 59.71
C ALA A 50 -112.93 85.95 59.08
N GLU A 51 -111.72 85.65 58.61
CA GLU A 51 -111.34 84.35 58.06
C GLU A 51 -111.51 83.23 59.09
N LYS A 52 -111.03 83.42 60.33
CA LYS A 52 -111.21 82.42 61.40
C LYS A 52 -112.68 82.17 61.74
N LYS A 53 -113.53 83.20 61.71
CA LYS A 53 -114.97 83.04 61.94
C LYS A 53 -115.65 82.29 60.80
N ALA A 54 -115.30 82.61 59.55
CA ALA A 54 -115.79 81.88 58.38
C ALA A 54 -115.36 80.41 58.44
N MET A 55 -114.07 80.14 58.67
CA MET A 55 -113.53 78.79 58.82
C MET A 55 -114.21 78.01 59.94
N HIS A 56 -114.53 78.66 61.08
CA HIS A 56 -115.25 77.98 62.16
C HIS A 56 -116.69 77.59 61.79
N ASN A 57 -117.37 78.41 60.99
CA ASN A 57 -118.71 78.08 60.51
C ASN A 57 -118.66 76.99 59.44
N ASP A 58 -117.71 77.05 58.50
CA ASP A 58 -117.50 76.02 57.48
C ASP A 58 -117.19 74.67 58.15
N ASN A 59 -116.29 74.65 59.14
CA ASN A 59 -115.99 73.43 59.91
C ASN A 59 -117.23 72.85 60.61
N LYS A 60 -118.15 73.70 61.11
CA LYS A 60 -119.40 73.24 61.73
C LYS A 60 -120.38 72.64 60.71
N GLU A 61 -120.40 73.17 59.49
CA GLU A 61 -121.22 72.59 58.41
C GLU A 61 -120.61 71.28 57.91
N ASP A 62 -119.28 71.21 57.77
CA ASP A 62 -118.55 70.00 57.42
C ASP A 62 -118.72 68.90 58.48
N GLU A 63 -118.64 69.23 59.78
CA GLU A 63 -118.91 68.28 60.86
C GLU A 63 -120.34 67.71 60.77
N LYS A 64 -121.35 68.54 60.50
CA LYS A 64 -122.74 68.08 60.32
C LYS A 64 -122.88 67.16 59.10
N LEU A 65 -122.25 67.51 57.98
CA LEU A 65 -122.26 66.69 56.78
C LEU A 65 -121.51 65.37 57.00
N GLN A 66 -120.42 65.39 57.76
CA GLN A 66 -119.65 64.21 58.11
C GLN A 66 -120.48 63.25 58.98
N VAL A 67 -121.17 63.75 60.01
CA VAL A 67 -122.06 62.93 60.84
C VAL A 67 -123.17 62.27 60.01
N GLN A 68 -123.77 63.01 59.07
CA GLN A 68 -124.79 62.45 58.17
C GLN A 68 -124.21 61.36 57.24
N ARG A 69 -123.00 61.58 56.72
CA ARG A 69 -122.29 60.58 55.90
C ARG A 69 -121.95 59.33 56.70
N GLU A 70 -121.46 59.49 57.93
CA GLU A 70 -121.12 58.37 58.81
C GLU A 70 -122.35 57.54 59.16
N GLN A 71 -123.49 58.18 59.44
CA GLN A 71 -124.76 57.48 59.66
C GLN A 71 -125.19 56.67 58.42
N PHE A 72 -125.08 57.25 57.23
CA PHE A 72 -125.39 56.57 55.98
C PHE A 72 -124.43 55.40 55.69
N ILE A 73 -123.13 55.60 55.95
CA ILE A 73 -122.11 54.55 55.81
C ILE A 73 -122.38 53.41 56.78
N ASN A 74 -122.68 53.68 58.04
CA ASN A 74 -122.98 52.64 59.03
C ASN A 74 -124.21 51.83 58.63
N MET A 75 -125.27 52.47 58.14
CA MET A 75 -126.45 51.77 57.61
C MET A 75 -126.08 50.85 56.43
N MET A 76 -125.23 51.31 55.51
CA MET A 76 -124.77 50.51 54.37
C MET A 76 -123.87 49.34 54.80
N ILE A 77 -123.02 49.54 55.80
CA ILE A 77 -122.19 48.47 56.39
C ILE A 77 -123.09 47.41 57.01
N GLU A 78 -124.08 47.81 57.81
CA GLU A 78 -124.99 46.86 58.48
C GLU A 78 -125.81 46.05 57.47
N GLN A 79 -126.28 46.68 56.38
CA GLN A 79 -126.92 45.95 55.26
C GLN A 79 -125.96 44.96 54.61
N ARG A 80 -124.71 45.35 54.36
CA ARG A 80 -123.70 44.48 53.74
C ARG A 80 -123.32 43.32 54.65
N GLU A 81 -123.20 43.54 55.95
CA GLU A 81 -122.93 42.49 56.94
C GLU A 81 -124.07 41.46 56.99
N GLN A 82 -125.33 41.93 56.91
CA GLN A 82 -126.49 41.03 56.81
C GLN A 82 -126.49 40.21 55.52
N GLU A 83 -126.17 40.84 54.38
CA GLU A 83 -126.02 40.14 53.10
C GLU A 83 -124.90 39.10 53.15
N GLU A 84 -123.74 39.44 53.72
CA GLU A 84 -122.60 38.52 53.89
C GLU A 84 -122.92 37.35 54.82
N LEU A 85 -123.69 37.58 55.88
CA LEU A 85 -124.19 36.51 56.76
C LEU A 85 -125.12 35.55 56.01
N GLU A 86 -126.02 36.08 55.19
CA GLU A 86 -126.94 35.28 54.38
C GLU A 86 -126.22 34.52 53.26
N THR A 87 -125.25 35.14 52.57
CA THR A 87 -124.43 34.44 51.55
C THR A 87 -123.60 33.35 52.20
N ARG A 88 -122.92 33.64 53.32
CA ARG A 88 -122.13 32.65 54.06
C ARG A 88 -122.98 31.50 54.56
N ARG A 89 -124.22 31.77 54.99
CA ARG A 89 -125.16 30.72 55.41
C ARG A 89 -125.59 29.85 54.22
N LYS A 90 -125.86 30.44 53.06
CA LYS A 90 -126.16 29.72 51.81
C LYS A 90 -124.97 28.89 51.32
N GLU A 91 -123.77 29.46 51.32
CA GLU A 91 -122.54 28.77 50.96
C GLU A 91 -122.24 27.61 51.92
N ALA A 92 -122.42 27.81 53.22
CA ALA A 92 -122.26 26.73 54.21
C ALA A 92 -123.29 25.62 54.01
N ALA A 93 -124.55 25.96 53.66
CA ALA A 93 -125.57 24.98 53.35
C ALA A 93 -125.25 24.19 52.07
N ALA A 94 -124.83 24.88 50.99
CA ALA A 94 -124.40 24.26 49.73
C ALA A 94 -123.15 23.39 49.93
N LEU A 95 -122.19 23.84 50.73
CA LEU A 95 -121.00 23.05 51.08
C LEU A 95 -121.40 21.79 51.86
N LYS A 96 -122.34 21.90 52.79
CA LYS A 96 -122.85 20.75 53.55
C LYS A 96 -123.58 19.75 52.65
N GLU A 97 -124.32 20.24 51.66
CA GLU A 97 -124.98 19.41 50.63
C GLU A 97 -123.95 18.68 49.76
N THR A 98 -122.97 19.40 49.19
CA THR A 98 -121.88 18.77 48.41
C THR A 98 -121.06 17.77 49.22
N TRP A 99 -120.79 18.04 50.51
CA TRP A 99 -120.14 17.07 51.40
C TRP A 99 -121.00 15.83 51.65
N SER A 100 -122.32 15.99 51.76
CA SER A 100 -123.24 14.86 51.90
C SER A 100 -123.29 14.01 50.63
N GLU A 101 -123.25 14.62 49.44
CA GLU A 101 -123.12 13.93 48.16
C GLU A 101 -121.78 13.18 48.04
N GLN A 102 -120.67 13.81 48.43
CA GLN A 102 -119.35 13.18 48.43
C GLN A 102 -119.25 12.02 49.42
N LEU A 103 -119.95 12.08 50.56
CA LEU A 103 -120.04 10.97 51.51
C LEU A 103 -120.97 9.84 51.05
N ALA A 104 -121.93 10.14 50.16
CA ALA A 104 -122.79 9.13 49.52
C ALA A 104 -122.06 8.34 48.42
N VAL A 105 -120.94 8.85 47.90
CA VAL A 105 -120.03 8.08 47.05
C VAL A 105 -119.32 7.03 47.92
N PRO A 106 -119.49 5.71 47.65
CA PRO A 106 -118.89 4.69 48.49
C PRO A 106 -117.36 4.83 48.52
N LYS A 107 -116.80 4.94 49.73
CA LYS A 107 -115.36 5.09 50.06
C LYS A 107 -114.42 4.05 49.42
N ASN A 108 -114.96 3.04 48.71
CA ASN A 108 -114.27 1.86 48.21
C ASN A 108 -114.39 1.67 46.68
N GLN A 109 -114.41 2.75 45.89
CA GLN A 109 -114.24 2.69 44.43
C GLN A 109 -112.98 3.42 43.93
N VAL A 110 -111.95 3.54 44.77
CA VAL A 110 -110.60 3.80 44.25
C VAL A 110 -110.13 2.50 43.59
N ALA A 111 -109.85 2.52 42.29
CA ALA A 111 -109.28 1.37 41.60
C ALA A 111 -108.08 0.86 42.41
N LYS A 112 -108.18 -0.38 42.92
CA LYS A 112 -107.12 -1.01 43.71
C LYS A 112 -105.91 -1.17 42.79
N MET A 113 -104.96 -0.25 42.92
CA MET A 113 -103.75 -0.11 42.09
C MET A 113 -104.08 0.26 40.63
N ALA A 114 -103.71 1.47 40.21
CA ALA A 114 -103.58 1.76 38.79
C ALA A 114 -102.55 0.80 38.16
N ASP A 115 -102.68 0.52 36.86
CA ASP A 115 -101.68 -0.28 36.16
C ASP A 115 -100.27 0.29 36.40
N PRO A 116 -99.25 -0.55 36.62
CA PRO A 116 -97.89 -0.08 36.85
C PRO A 116 -97.46 0.80 35.67
N VAL A 117 -96.93 1.97 35.99
CA VAL A 117 -96.41 2.93 35.00
C VAL A 117 -95.39 2.20 34.13
N LYS A 118 -95.66 2.11 32.83
CA LYS A 118 -94.73 1.55 31.83
C LYS A 118 -93.80 2.67 31.37
N PRO A 119 -92.53 2.73 31.80
CA PRO A 119 -91.65 3.86 31.50
C PRO A 119 -91.36 4.03 30.00
N GLU A 120 -91.53 2.97 29.21
CA GLU A 120 -91.35 2.97 27.76
C GLU A 120 -92.47 3.75 27.03
N ASP A 121 -93.66 3.81 27.64
CA ASP A 121 -94.84 4.48 27.08
C ASP A 121 -94.94 5.95 27.56
N CYS A 122 -94.07 6.37 28.48
CA CYS A 122 -94.04 7.71 29.05
C CYS A 122 -93.18 8.68 28.20
N GLY A 123 -93.71 9.86 27.92
CA GLY A 123 -92.95 10.94 27.28
C GLY A 123 -91.84 11.51 28.18
N LEU A 124 -90.89 12.23 27.57
CA LEU A 124 -89.73 12.82 28.25
C LEU A 124 -90.09 13.74 29.44
N SER A 125 -91.23 14.43 29.38
CA SER A 125 -91.71 15.33 30.44
C SER A 125 -92.20 14.60 31.69
N ALA A 126 -92.54 13.31 31.59
CA ALA A 126 -93.07 12.53 32.70
C ALA A 126 -91.99 12.16 33.73
N LEU A 127 -90.70 12.34 33.40
CA LEU A 127 -89.53 12.03 34.25
C LEU A 127 -89.51 10.57 34.75
N GLN A 128 -90.20 9.65 34.06
CA GLN A 128 -90.27 8.22 34.41
C GLN A 128 -89.15 7.40 33.76
N ARG A 129 -88.45 7.94 32.75
CA ARG A 129 -87.36 7.29 32.02
C ARG A 129 -86.21 8.27 31.79
N PHE A 130 -85.00 7.84 32.13
CA PHE A 130 -83.77 8.60 31.88
C PHE A 130 -82.85 7.84 30.92
N ASN A 131 -82.42 8.50 29.84
CA ASN A 131 -81.52 7.86 28.85
C ASN A 131 -80.14 7.49 29.41
N GLY A 132 -79.72 8.08 30.54
CA GLY A 132 -78.50 7.71 31.24
C GLY A 132 -78.64 6.44 32.11
N GLU A 133 -79.87 6.03 32.43
CA GLU A 133 -80.16 4.82 33.17
C GLU A 133 -80.09 3.60 32.24
N ASP A 134 -78.86 3.19 31.95
CA ASP A 134 -78.60 2.06 31.08
C ASP A 134 -78.88 0.72 31.78
N ARG A 135 -80.08 0.20 31.58
CA ARG A 135 -80.53 -1.11 32.06
C ARG A 135 -79.73 -2.28 31.46
N SER A 136 -79.07 -2.07 30.32
CA SER A 136 -78.30 -3.08 29.60
C SER A 136 -76.81 -3.11 29.97
N LYS A 137 -76.37 -2.27 30.93
CA LYS A 137 -74.96 -2.11 31.32
C LYS A 137 -74.25 -3.44 31.57
N PHE A 138 -74.88 -4.34 32.33
CA PHE A 138 -74.29 -5.64 32.65
C PHE A 138 -74.11 -6.54 31.41
N SER A 139 -75.12 -6.59 30.53
CA SER A 139 -75.05 -7.33 29.27
C SER A 139 -73.98 -6.75 28.35
N ARG A 140 -73.90 -5.41 28.22
CA ARG A 140 -72.84 -4.74 27.44
C ARG A 140 -71.46 -5.03 28.01
N GLN A 141 -71.27 -4.92 29.32
CA GLN A 141 -69.99 -5.22 29.96
C GLN A 141 -69.58 -6.69 29.78
N ARG A 142 -70.54 -7.63 29.83
CA ARG A 142 -70.26 -9.04 29.56
C ARG A 142 -69.79 -9.24 28.12
N LEU A 143 -70.49 -8.67 27.14
CA LEU A 143 -70.11 -8.74 25.73
C LEU A 143 -68.73 -8.12 25.48
N GLN A 144 -68.46 -6.95 26.05
CA GLN A 144 -67.16 -6.29 25.95
C GLN A 144 -66.04 -7.16 26.53
N LYS A 145 -66.26 -7.80 27.70
CA LYS A 145 -65.28 -8.73 28.29
C LYS A 145 -65.05 -9.96 27.41
N GLU A 146 -66.09 -10.51 26.81
CA GLU A 146 -65.99 -11.64 25.87
C GLU A 146 -65.24 -11.25 24.60
N GLN A 147 -65.50 -10.07 24.04
CA GLN A 147 -64.78 -9.52 22.89
C GLN A 147 -63.30 -9.34 23.20
N VAL A 148 -62.96 -8.68 24.32
CA VAL A 148 -61.58 -8.48 24.75
C VAL A 148 -60.90 -9.84 24.95
N LYS A 149 -61.55 -10.80 25.62
CA LYS A 149 -61.00 -12.14 25.80
C LYS A 149 -60.72 -12.83 24.47
N SER A 150 -61.64 -12.72 23.50
CA SER A 150 -61.48 -13.31 22.16
C SER A 150 -60.31 -12.68 21.42
N TRP A 151 -60.23 -11.35 21.40
CA TRP A 151 -59.15 -10.62 20.74
C TRP A 151 -57.79 -10.91 21.37
N THR A 152 -57.69 -10.90 22.70
CA THR A 152 -56.44 -11.25 23.38
C THR A 152 -56.03 -12.69 23.08
N LYS A 153 -56.97 -13.64 23.05
CA LYS A 153 -56.68 -15.03 22.68
C LYS A 153 -56.16 -15.15 21.25
N GLN A 154 -56.78 -14.45 20.30
CA GLN A 154 -56.35 -14.43 18.91
C GLN A 154 -54.94 -13.83 18.77
N GLN A 155 -54.70 -12.69 19.41
CA GLN A 155 -53.39 -12.02 19.37
C GLN A 155 -52.30 -12.88 20.03
N MET A 156 -52.60 -13.58 21.12
CA MET A 156 -51.67 -14.53 21.73
C MET A 156 -51.35 -15.70 20.80
N ALA A 157 -52.35 -16.26 20.12
CA ALA A 157 -52.16 -17.35 19.17
C ALA A 157 -51.32 -16.92 17.96
N GLU A 158 -51.61 -15.74 17.41
CA GLU A 158 -50.84 -15.16 16.30
C GLU A 158 -49.39 -14.89 16.70
N ARG A 159 -49.17 -14.30 17.88
CA ARG A 159 -47.82 -14.08 18.41
C ARG A 159 -47.06 -15.38 18.61
N GLN A 160 -47.73 -16.41 19.11
CA GLN A 160 -47.11 -17.72 19.29
C GLN A 160 -46.76 -18.38 17.96
N ALA A 161 -47.66 -18.33 16.97
CA ALA A 161 -47.41 -18.85 15.63
C ALA A 161 -46.23 -18.13 14.95
N LYS A 162 -46.17 -16.80 15.06
CA LYS A 162 -45.05 -16.02 14.54
C LYS A 162 -43.72 -16.40 15.23
N ALA A 163 -43.74 -16.58 16.55
CA ALA A 163 -42.54 -16.99 17.28
C ALA A 163 -42.08 -18.41 16.88
N THR A 164 -43.01 -19.33 16.60
CA THR A 164 -42.64 -20.67 16.09
C THR A 164 -42.05 -20.60 14.69
N ASP A 165 -42.64 -19.78 13.81
CA ASP A 165 -42.14 -19.59 12.44
C ASP A 165 -40.72 -19.00 12.43
N GLU A 166 -40.46 -17.98 13.27
CA GLU A 166 -39.13 -17.37 13.42
C GLU A 166 -38.08 -18.40 13.90
N VAL A 167 -38.45 -19.29 14.84
CA VAL A 167 -37.57 -20.36 15.32
C VAL A 167 -37.31 -21.40 14.22
N GLU A 168 -38.32 -21.75 13.43
CA GLU A 168 -38.15 -22.67 12.30
C GLU A 168 -37.27 -22.09 11.21
N GLU A 169 -37.46 -20.81 10.87
CA GLU A 169 -36.62 -20.11 9.89
C GLU A 169 -35.17 -20.05 10.36
N MET A 170 -34.94 -19.73 11.64
CA MET A 170 -33.60 -19.75 12.23
C MET A 170 -32.96 -21.14 12.16
N LYS A 171 -33.72 -22.21 12.42
CA LYS A 171 -33.23 -23.59 12.27
C LYS A 171 -32.87 -23.93 10.82
N ARG A 172 -33.71 -23.54 9.85
CA ARG A 172 -33.44 -23.75 8.42
C ARG A 172 -32.17 -22.99 7.99
N TYR A 173 -32.02 -21.76 8.45
CA TYR A 173 -30.83 -20.97 8.17
C TYR A 173 -29.57 -21.57 8.81
N ALA A 174 -29.64 -22.04 10.06
CA ALA A 174 -28.53 -22.73 10.71
C ALA A 174 -28.12 -24.00 9.95
N GLN A 175 -29.08 -24.81 9.50
CA GLN A 175 -28.82 -25.99 8.67
C GLN A 175 -28.16 -25.63 7.33
N TYR A 176 -28.63 -24.54 6.69
CA TYR A 176 -28.02 -24.03 5.46
C TYR A 176 -26.57 -23.60 5.66
N LEU A 177 -26.25 -22.94 6.78
CA LEU A 177 -24.87 -22.55 7.11
C LEU A 177 -23.96 -23.77 7.32
N VAL A 178 -24.46 -24.81 8.00
CA VAL A 178 -23.71 -26.07 8.15
C VAL A 178 -23.44 -26.70 6.78
N MET A 179 -24.45 -26.79 5.92
CA MET A 179 -24.29 -27.31 4.56
C MET A 179 -23.24 -26.55 3.75
N ILE A 180 -23.23 -25.21 3.84
CA ILE A 180 -22.18 -24.39 3.20
C ILE A 180 -20.81 -24.71 3.79
N GLY A 181 -20.71 -24.81 5.12
CA GLY A 181 -19.47 -25.16 5.81
C GLY A 181 -18.91 -26.49 5.32
N ASP A 182 -19.74 -27.53 5.27
CA ASP A 182 -19.37 -28.86 4.80
C ASP A 182 -18.94 -28.82 3.33
N ARG A 183 -19.68 -28.11 2.48
CA ARG A 183 -19.33 -27.99 1.05
C ARG A 183 -18.00 -27.27 0.85
N ARG A 184 -17.72 -26.23 1.64
CA ARG A 184 -16.42 -25.53 1.60
C ARG A 184 -15.28 -26.45 2.03
N ALA A 185 -15.45 -27.17 3.13
CA ALA A 185 -14.44 -28.11 3.61
C ALA A 185 -14.14 -29.22 2.59
N GLN A 186 -15.16 -29.71 1.89
CA GLN A 186 -14.99 -30.68 0.80
C GLN A 186 -14.16 -30.09 -0.35
N LEU A 187 -14.50 -28.87 -0.81
CA LEU A 187 -13.76 -28.21 -1.89
C LEU A 187 -12.30 -27.94 -1.52
N GLU A 188 -12.04 -27.47 -0.29
CA GLU A 188 -10.68 -27.25 0.20
C GLU A 188 -9.87 -28.56 0.28
N ALA A 189 -10.51 -29.66 0.68
CA ALA A 189 -9.88 -30.98 0.70
C ALA A 189 -9.57 -31.51 -0.71
N GLU A 190 -10.49 -31.31 -1.66
CA GLU A 190 -10.30 -31.65 -3.09
C GLU A 190 -9.14 -30.85 -3.69
N GLU A 191 -9.14 -29.52 -3.53
CA GLU A 191 -8.07 -28.65 -4.01
C GLU A 191 -6.71 -29.00 -3.40
N GLY A 192 -6.69 -29.24 -2.08
CA GLY A 192 -5.48 -29.68 -1.38
C GLY A 192 -4.97 -31.04 -1.88
N GLY A 193 -5.87 -31.96 -2.22
CA GLY A 193 -5.54 -33.24 -2.84
C GLY A 193 -4.93 -33.07 -4.23
N ASP A 194 -5.50 -32.19 -5.06
CA ASP A 194 -5.03 -31.93 -6.42
C ASP A 194 -3.68 -31.23 -6.45
N VAL A 195 -3.44 -30.26 -5.55
CA VAL A 195 -2.12 -29.64 -5.40
C VAL A 195 -1.06 -30.68 -5.05
N LYS A 196 -1.36 -31.59 -4.11
CA LYS A 196 -0.43 -32.68 -3.74
C LYS A 196 -0.17 -33.62 -4.91
N LYS A 197 -1.20 -34.02 -5.67
CA LYS A 197 -1.04 -34.88 -6.86
C LYS A 197 -0.16 -34.20 -7.91
N ARG A 198 -0.40 -32.92 -8.23
CA ARG A 198 0.42 -32.16 -9.18
C ARG A 198 1.88 -32.06 -8.72
N ALA A 199 2.11 -31.79 -7.44
CA ALA A 199 3.46 -31.74 -6.88
C ALA A 199 4.17 -33.10 -6.98
N MET A 200 3.46 -34.20 -6.77
CA MET A 200 4.00 -35.56 -6.89
C MET A 200 4.39 -35.88 -8.34
N VAL A 201 3.51 -35.58 -9.30
CA VAL A 201 3.80 -35.75 -10.73
C VAL A 201 4.99 -34.91 -11.17
N LEU A 202 5.06 -33.63 -10.75
CA LEU A 202 6.19 -32.77 -11.07
C LEU A 202 7.50 -33.30 -10.48
N LYS A 203 7.45 -33.84 -9.24
CA LYS A 203 8.61 -34.48 -8.63
C LYS A 203 9.08 -35.68 -9.44
N GLU A 204 8.17 -36.55 -9.86
CA GLU A 204 8.51 -37.71 -10.70
C GLU A 204 9.13 -37.29 -12.04
N GLN A 205 8.54 -36.28 -12.70
CA GLN A 205 9.10 -35.72 -13.94
C GLN A 205 10.50 -35.13 -13.74
N ASN A 206 10.73 -34.40 -12.64
CA ASN A 206 12.04 -33.85 -12.32
C ASN A 206 13.09 -34.93 -12.05
N LEU A 207 12.70 -36.06 -11.44
CA LEU A 207 13.60 -37.20 -11.24
C LEU A 207 13.99 -37.82 -12.58
N VAL A 208 13.02 -38.09 -13.46
CA VAL A 208 13.30 -38.60 -14.81
C VAL A 208 14.22 -37.66 -15.57
N LEU A 209 13.94 -36.35 -15.54
CA LEU A 209 14.78 -35.35 -16.19
C LEU A 209 16.20 -35.30 -15.60
N ALA A 210 16.33 -35.46 -14.29
CA ALA A 210 17.65 -35.50 -13.64
C ALA A 210 18.46 -36.73 -14.09
N ASP A 211 17.82 -37.89 -14.22
CA ASP A 211 18.44 -39.12 -14.71
C ASP A 211 18.86 -38.98 -16.19
N GLU A 212 18.01 -38.39 -17.03
CA GLU A 212 18.33 -38.09 -18.44
C GLU A 212 19.54 -37.17 -18.57
N VAL A 213 19.57 -36.07 -17.79
CA VAL A 213 20.69 -35.12 -17.79
C VAL A 213 21.97 -35.79 -17.27
N ALA A 214 21.88 -36.66 -16.26
CA ALA A 214 23.03 -37.41 -15.76
C ALA A 214 23.57 -38.39 -16.81
N ALA A 215 22.70 -39.10 -17.52
CA ALA A 215 23.08 -40.00 -18.60
C ALA A 215 23.74 -39.26 -19.77
N LEU A 216 23.19 -38.11 -20.17
CA LEU A 216 23.77 -37.26 -21.21
C LEU A 216 25.17 -36.76 -20.83
N LYS A 217 25.33 -36.28 -19.60
CA LYS A 217 26.66 -35.85 -19.09
C LYS A 217 27.64 -37.00 -19.05
N ALA A 218 27.22 -38.20 -18.61
CA ALA A 218 28.10 -39.37 -18.60
C ALA A 218 28.57 -39.71 -20.03
N ALA A 219 27.64 -39.71 -21.00
CA ALA A 219 27.97 -39.95 -22.41
C ALA A 219 28.91 -38.87 -22.97
N GLU A 220 28.68 -37.59 -22.65
CA GLU A 220 29.55 -36.48 -23.04
C GLU A 220 30.96 -36.64 -22.44
N THR A 221 31.07 -36.97 -21.16
CA THR A 221 32.37 -37.18 -20.52
C THR A 221 33.13 -38.36 -21.12
N GLU A 222 32.43 -39.42 -21.54
CA GLU A 222 33.05 -40.57 -22.18
C GLU A 222 33.48 -40.23 -23.62
N ALA A 223 32.67 -39.48 -24.35
CA ALA A 223 33.03 -38.95 -25.67
C ALA A 223 34.26 -38.02 -25.58
N GLU A 224 34.33 -37.16 -24.56
CA GLU A 224 35.47 -36.27 -24.35
C GLU A 224 36.74 -37.04 -23.99
N LYS A 225 36.63 -38.09 -23.15
CA LYS A 225 37.76 -38.99 -22.84
C LYS A 225 38.26 -39.71 -24.07
N THR A 226 37.38 -40.34 -24.84
CA THR A 226 37.76 -41.05 -26.06
C THR A 226 38.38 -40.12 -27.10
N ALA A 227 37.87 -38.89 -27.24
CA ALA A 227 38.47 -37.88 -28.10
C ALA A 227 39.86 -37.45 -27.59
N ARG A 228 40.04 -37.23 -26.28
CA ARG A 228 41.35 -36.96 -25.68
C ARG A 228 42.33 -38.10 -25.89
N ASP A 229 41.91 -39.34 -25.66
CA ASP A 229 42.77 -40.52 -25.81
C ASP A 229 43.20 -40.67 -27.27
N ALA A 230 42.29 -40.46 -28.21
CA ALA A 230 42.61 -40.43 -29.64
C ALA A 230 43.58 -39.29 -30.01
N GLU A 231 43.43 -38.10 -29.41
CA GLU A 231 44.37 -36.98 -29.60
C GLU A 231 45.76 -37.30 -29.03
N ILE A 232 45.82 -37.92 -27.85
CA ILE A 232 47.08 -38.36 -27.23
C ILE A 232 47.75 -39.43 -28.09
N GLU A 233 47.01 -40.44 -28.54
CA GLU A 233 47.54 -41.50 -29.40
C GLU A 233 48.03 -40.96 -30.74
N PHE A 234 47.27 -40.04 -31.34
CA PHE A 234 47.70 -39.35 -32.55
C PHE A 234 49.00 -38.56 -32.31
N SER A 235 49.07 -37.78 -31.22
CA SER A 235 50.26 -36.99 -30.87
C SER A 235 51.46 -37.88 -30.54
N MET A 236 51.25 -39.02 -29.88
CA MET A 236 52.32 -39.98 -29.55
C MET A 236 52.92 -40.64 -30.78
N ASN A 237 52.16 -40.74 -31.88
CA ASN A 237 52.61 -41.31 -33.15
C ASN A 237 52.81 -40.25 -34.23
N ASP A 238 52.71 -38.98 -33.88
CA ASP A 238 52.85 -37.88 -34.82
C ASP A 238 54.28 -37.87 -35.38
N PRO A 239 54.47 -37.98 -36.71
CA PRO A 239 55.80 -38.07 -37.30
C PRO A 239 56.70 -36.88 -36.99
N PHE A 240 56.11 -35.72 -36.68
CA PHE A 240 56.85 -34.54 -36.24
C PHE A 240 57.35 -34.70 -34.80
N LEU A 241 56.49 -35.07 -33.83
CA LEU A 241 56.88 -35.30 -32.43
C LEU A 241 57.81 -36.52 -32.23
N CYS A 242 57.64 -37.60 -32.99
CA CYS A 242 58.50 -38.79 -32.91
C CYS A 242 59.86 -38.62 -33.60
N GLU A 243 60.10 -37.46 -34.21
CA GLU A 243 61.29 -37.21 -35.02
C GLU A 243 61.50 -38.27 -36.11
N ASP A 244 60.41 -38.74 -36.73
CA ASP A 244 60.49 -39.81 -37.73
C ASP A 244 61.29 -39.35 -38.96
N THR A 245 62.36 -40.10 -39.26
CA THR A 245 63.28 -39.82 -40.37
C THR A 245 62.77 -40.36 -41.70
N SER A 246 61.74 -41.22 -41.69
CA SER A 246 61.12 -41.75 -42.91
C SER A 246 60.47 -40.65 -43.75
N VAL A 247 59.92 -39.62 -43.10
CA VAL A 247 59.28 -38.44 -43.73
C VAL A 247 60.26 -37.61 -44.54
N ALA A 248 61.55 -37.73 -44.25
CA ALA A 248 62.61 -37.05 -44.99
C ALA A 248 62.76 -37.59 -46.42
N LEU A 249 62.27 -38.79 -46.72
CA LEU A 249 62.39 -39.40 -48.04
C LEU A 249 61.22 -38.97 -48.93
N ALA A 250 61.51 -38.31 -50.05
CA ALA A 250 60.51 -38.02 -51.07
C ALA A 250 60.24 -39.28 -51.91
N ALA A 251 59.11 -39.28 -52.64
CA ALA A 251 58.67 -40.44 -53.44
C ALA A 251 59.67 -40.86 -54.54
N ASP A 252 60.57 -39.96 -54.95
CA ASP A 252 61.64 -40.22 -55.92
C ASP A 252 62.92 -40.81 -55.28
N GLY A 253 62.88 -41.08 -53.97
CA GLY A 253 64.02 -41.60 -53.20
C GLY A 253 65.05 -40.53 -52.80
N ARG A 254 64.80 -39.25 -53.09
CA ARG A 254 65.67 -38.14 -52.64
C ARG A 254 65.26 -37.63 -51.27
N ILE A 255 66.23 -37.11 -50.53
CA ILE A 255 65.97 -36.49 -49.24
C ILE A 255 65.39 -35.08 -49.45
N ARG A 256 64.24 -34.81 -48.83
CA ARG A 256 63.63 -33.49 -48.76
C ARG A 256 64.46 -32.55 -47.90
N ARG A 257 64.77 -31.36 -48.43
CA ARG A 257 65.69 -30.40 -47.81
C ARG A 257 65.15 -29.79 -46.52
N ASP A 258 63.83 -29.64 -46.39
CA ASP A 258 63.14 -29.11 -45.22
C ASP A 258 63.05 -30.13 -44.06
N HIS A 259 63.14 -31.43 -44.34
CA HIS A 259 63.01 -32.52 -43.35
C HIS A 259 64.31 -33.29 -43.12
N PHE A 260 65.45 -32.74 -43.53
CA PHE A 260 66.75 -33.40 -43.31
C PHE A 260 67.17 -33.32 -41.85
N LYS A 261 67.23 -34.47 -41.17
CA LYS A 261 67.57 -34.61 -39.74
C LYS A 261 68.91 -35.33 -39.50
N GLY A 262 69.87 -35.14 -40.42
CA GLY A 262 71.19 -35.77 -40.33
C GLY A 262 71.29 -37.14 -41.01
N PHE A 263 72.46 -37.77 -40.91
CA PHE A 263 72.75 -39.07 -41.51
C PHE A 263 72.21 -40.21 -40.65
N SER A 264 71.84 -41.33 -41.28
CA SER A 264 71.46 -42.53 -40.54
C SER A 264 72.65 -43.08 -39.74
N LYS A 265 72.37 -43.86 -38.69
CA LYS A 265 73.42 -44.54 -37.92
C LYS A 265 74.30 -45.41 -38.81
N ASP A 266 73.69 -46.12 -39.77
CA ASP A 266 74.42 -46.97 -40.72
C ASP A 266 75.33 -46.16 -41.65
N GLN A 267 74.86 -45.02 -42.15
CA GLN A 267 75.67 -44.11 -42.96
C GLN A 267 76.84 -43.55 -42.16
N THR A 268 76.59 -43.16 -40.91
CA THR A 268 77.60 -42.63 -40.00
C THR A 268 78.65 -43.69 -39.66
N MET A 269 78.22 -44.94 -39.43
CA MET A 269 79.10 -46.08 -39.23
C MET A 269 79.98 -46.37 -40.45
N ARG A 270 79.42 -46.26 -41.67
CA ARG A 270 80.21 -46.38 -42.90
C ARG A 270 81.28 -45.30 -42.99
N PHE A 271 80.96 -44.04 -42.68
CA PHE A 271 81.97 -42.97 -42.64
C PHE A 271 83.08 -43.25 -41.63
N TYR A 272 82.74 -43.77 -40.44
CA TYR A 272 83.77 -44.17 -39.47
C TYR A 272 84.67 -45.28 -40.02
N GLN A 273 84.10 -46.32 -40.64
CA GLN A 273 84.87 -47.40 -41.25
C GLN A 273 85.75 -46.91 -42.40
N GLU A 274 85.24 -46.05 -43.28
CA GLU A 274 85.99 -45.45 -44.39
C GLU A 274 87.13 -44.57 -43.87
N ASN A 275 86.89 -43.79 -42.81
CA ASN A 275 87.94 -42.99 -42.17
C ASN A 275 89.01 -43.87 -41.52
N GLU A 276 88.64 -44.96 -40.84
CA GLU A 276 89.60 -45.93 -40.30
C GLU A 276 90.46 -46.56 -41.40
N GLN A 277 89.83 -46.95 -42.52
CA GLN A 277 90.55 -47.47 -43.69
C GLN A 277 91.50 -46.43 -44.28
N MET A 278 91.09 -45.16 -44.36
CA MET A 278 91.92 -44.07 -44.85
C MET A 278 93.11 -43.79 -43.93
N ILE A 279 92.90 -43.79 -42.61
CA ILE A 279 93.97 -43.63 -41.62
C ILE A 279 94.97 -44.79 -41.73
N ALA A 280 94.48 -46.02 -41.82
CA ALA A 280 95.33 -47.20 -42.00
C ALA A 280 96.15 -47.14 -43.29
N ALA A 281 95.53 -46.73 -44.41
CA ALA A 281 96.22 -46.54 -45.68
C ALA A 281 97.30 -45.44 -45.60
N LYS A 282 97.02 -44.33 -44.91
CA LYS A 282 97.97 -43.23 -44.72
C LYS A 282 99.16 -43.61 -43.85
N VAL A 283 98.93 -44.35 -42.76
CA VAL A 283 100.01 -44.89 -41.91
C VAL A 283 100.87 -45.88 -42.68
N GLY A 284 100.25 -46.74 -43.49
CA GLY A 284 100.96 -47.68 -44.37
C GLY A 284 101.84 -46.95 -45.40
N ALA A 285 101.32 -45.91 -46.06
CA ALA A 285 102.07 -45.12 -47.03
C ALA A 285 103.24 -44.36 -46.39
N GLY A 286 103.04 -43.75 -45.20
CA GLY A 286 104.11 -43.05 -44.49
C GLY A 286 105.25 -43.98 -44.05
N SER A 287 104.92 -45.21 -43.61
CA SER A 287 105.96 -46.20 -43.28
C SER A 287 106.78 -46.61 -44.49
N GLN A 288 106.18 -46.63 -45.68
CA GLN A 288 106.86 -47.03 -46.91
C GLN A 288 107.76 -45.90 -47.45
N GLU A 289 107.30 -44.64 -47.39
CA GLU A 289 108.14 -43.46 -47.66
C GLU A 289 109.35 -43.38 -46.71
N ASP A 290 109.17 -43.66 -45.42
CA ASP A 290 110.28 -43.66 -44.44
C ASP A 290 111.31 -44.77 -44.72
N LEU A 291 110.85 -45.96 -45.13
CA LEU A 291 111.71 -47.08 -45.56
C LEU A 291 112.51 -46.73 -46.81
N GLU A 292 111.85 -46.13 -47.81
CA GLU A 292 112.48 -45.69 -49.06
C GLU A 292 113.48 -44.55 -48.82
N TRP A 293 113.14 -43.60 -47.94
CA TRP A 293 114.05 -42.53 -47.52
C TRP A 293 115.28 -43.07 -46.78
N SER A 294 115.09 -44.04 -45.88
CA SER A 294 116.20 -44.71 -45.17
C SER A 294 117.12 -45.47 -46.13
N ALA A 295 116.55 -46.22 -47.09
CA ALA A 295 117.30 -46.92 -48.11
C ALA A 295 118.09 -45.96 -49.01
N HIS A 296 117.49 -44.82 -49.39
CA HIS A 296 118.17 -43.78 -50.15
C HIS A 296 119.34 -43.17 -49.36
N GLN A 297 119.13 -42.83 -48.08
CA GLN A 297 120.18 -42.31 -47.19
C GLN A 297 121.34 -43.29 -47.02
N GLN A 298 121.05 -44.59 -46.86
CA GLN A 298 122.09 -45.63 -46.79
C GLN A 298 122.88 -45.75 -48.10
N HIS A 299 122.19 -45.67 -49.25
CA HIS A 299 122.85 -45.71 -50.56
C HIS A 299 123.80 -44.53 -50.74
N VAL A 300 123.37 -43.31 -50.40
CA VAL A 300 124.21 -42.11 -50.46
C VAL A 300 125.42 -42.22 -49.54
N ARG A 301 125.24 -42.74 -48.31
CA ARG A 301 126.36 -43.01 -47.39
C ARG A 301 127.39 -43.97 -47.99
N ASN A 302 126.92 -45.09 -48.55
CA ASN A 302 127.82 -46.08 -49.14
C ASN A 302 128.63 -45.51 -50.32
N ILE A 303 128.03 -44.64 -51.14
CA ILE A 303 128.76 -43.95 -52.22
C ILE A 303 129.86 -43.07 -51.65
N LEU A 304 129.54 -42.25 -50.65
CA LEU A 304 130.51 -41.37 -49.98
C LEU A 304 131.65 -42.15 -49.33
N ASP A 305 131.37 -43.28 -48.69
CA ASP A 305 132.39 -44.13 -48.06
C ASP A 305 133.32 -44.77 -49.10
N VAL A 306 132.79 -45.19 -50.26
CA VAL A 306 133.59 -45.71 -51.38
C VAL A 306 134.48 -44.62 -51.97
N GLU A 307 133.95 -43.40 -52.14
CA GLU A 307 134.68 -42.26 -52.68
C GLU A 307 135.82 -41.82 -51.72
N ASP A 308 135.56 -41.77 -50.41
CA ASP A 308 136.57 -41.48 -49.39
C ASP A 308 137.68 -42.57 -49.34
N ALA A 309 137.31 -43.84 -49.50
CA ALA A 309 138.28 -44.94 -49.62
C ALA A 309 139.15 -44.82 -50.88
N GLN A 310 138.58 -44.42 -52.02
CA GLN A 310 139.32 -44.18 -53.26
C GLN A 310 140.28 -43.00 -53.13
N LEU A 311 139.86 -41.88 -52.53
CA LEU A 311 140.73 -40.73 -52.28
C LEU A 311 141.90 -41.09 -51.37
N LYS A 312 141.66 -41.89 -50.32
CA LYS A 312 142.72 -42.39 -49.43
C LYS A 312 143.70 -43.34 -50.14
N ALA A 313 143.21 -44.18 -51.06
CA ALA A 313 144.05 -45.05 -51.87
C ALA A 313 144.93 -44.24 -52.85
N GLN A 314 144.35 -43.28 -53.56
CA GLN A 314 145.10 -42.38 -54.44
C GLN A 314 146.16 -41.56 -53.67
N ALA A 315 145.82 -41.09 -52.47
CA ALA A 315 146.78 -40.40 -51.60
C ALA A 315 147.93 -41.32 -51.15
N ARG A 316 147.67 -42.62 -50.93
CA ARG A 316 148.73 -43.60 -50.63
C ARG A 316 149.63 -43.84 -51.83
N ASP A 317 149.05 -44.05 -53.01
CA ASP A 317 149.81 -44.34 -54.23
C ASP A 317 150.69 -43.16 -54.65
N THR A 318 150.17 -41.93 -54.59
CA THR A 318 150.94 -40.70 -54.87
C THR A 318 152.09 -40.51 -53.88
N ASN A 319 151.87 -40.77 -52.58
CA ASN A 319 152.93 -40.73 -51.56
C ASN A 319 154.01 -41.80 -51.81
N LEU A 320 153.63 -43.00 -52.27
CA LEU A 320 154.55 -44.09 -52.58
C LEU A 320 155.41 -43.75 -53.82
N ALA A 321 154.79 -43.21 -54.87
CA ALA A 321 155.49 -42.73 -56.06
C ALA A 321 156.47 -41.59 -55.75
N HIS A 322 156.06 -40.62 -54.91
CA HIS A 322 156.96 -39.55 -54.43
C HIS A 322 158.17 -40.11 -53.68
N ARG A 323 157.97 -41.15 -52.86
CA ARG A 323 159.06 -41.77 -52.09
C ARG A 323 160.08 -42.48 -53.00
N GLN A 324 159.60 -43.22 -54.01
CA GLN A 324 160.45 -43.87 -55.00
C GLN A 324 161.26 -42.86 -55.82
N MET A 325 160.63 -41.76 -56.25
CA MET A 325 161.31 -40.70 -57.00
C MET A 325 162.47 -40.06 -56.21
N ILE A 326 162.29 -39.86 -54.89
CA ILE A 326 163.35 -39.33 -54.02
C ILE A 326 164.53 -40.30 -53.89
N GLU A 327 164.27 -41.61 -53.80
CA GLU A 327 165.32 -42.63 -53.74
C GLU A 327 166.14 -42.70 -55.03
N GLU A 328 165.48 -42.60 -56.20
CA GLU A 328 166.16 -42.56 -57.50
C GLU A 328 167.03 -41.30 -57.65
N GLN A 329 166.52 -40.13 -57.26
CA GLN A 329 167.30 -38.88 -57.29
C GLN A 329 168.55 -38.94 -56.40
N MET A 330 168.45 -39.55 -55.22
CA MET A 330 169.57 -39.77 -54.30
C MET A 330 170.65 -40.70 -54.89
N ALA A 331 170.24 -41.74 -55.63
CA ALA A 331 171.16 -42.66 -56.29
C ALA A 331 171.93 -41.99 -57.43
N VAL A 332 171.25 -41.19 -58.27
CA VAL A 332 171.85 -40.47 -59.39
C VAL A 332 172.87 -39.42 -58.92
N GLU A 333 172.55 -38.66 -57.86
CA GLU A 333 173.46 -37.67 -57.26
C GLU A 333 174.77 -38.28 -56.73
N ARG A 334 174.70 -39.49 -56.14
CA ARG A 334 175.90 -40.21 -55.67
C ARG A 334 176.85 -40.58 -56.80
N ILE A 335 176.32 -41.06 -57.92
CA ILE A 335 177.12 -41.44 -59.09
C ILE A 335 177.78 -40.19 -59.69
N ARG A 336 177.03 -39.10 -59.82
CA ARG A 336 177.52 -37.84 -60.39
C ARG A 336 178.69 -37.24 -59.60
N LYS A 337 178.62 -37.28 -58.26
CA LYS A 337 179.70 -36.79 -57.37
C LYS A 337 180.96 -37.66 -57.40
N ALA A 338 180.84 -38.95 -57.70
CA ALA A 338 182.01 -39.82 -57.86
C ALA A 338 182.80 -39.47 -59.14
N GLN A 339 182.11 -39.25 -60.26
CA GLN A 339 182.73 -38.89 -61.55
C GLN A 339 183.40 -37.51 -61.53
N THR A 340 182.78 -36.50 -60.89
CA THR A 340 183.39 -35.15 -60.79
C THR A 340 184.66 -35.12 -59.93
N ARG A 341 184.89 -36.14 -59.11
CA ARG A 341 186.07 -36.22 -58.25
C ARG A 341 187.28 -36.79 -58.99
N GLU A 342 187.08 -37.65 -59.99
CA GLU A 342 188.17 -38.21 -60.82
C GLU A 342 188.70 -37.20 -61.85
N GLU A 343 187.86 -36.31 -62.38
CA GLU A 343 188.24 -35.35 -63.44
C GLU A 343 188.92 -34.06 -62.93
N ARG A 344 189.27 -33.99 -61.64
CA ARG A 344 189.74 -32.75 -60.98
C ARG A 344 191.17 -32.29 -61.34
N PHE A 345 191.93 -33.07 -62.13
CA PHE A 345 193.27 -32.70 -62.57
C PHE A 345 193.37 -32.70 -64.11
N GLY A 346 193.27 -31.51 -64.71
CA GLY A 346 193.47 -31.30 -66.15
C GLY A 346 194.95 -31.09 -66.51
N LYS A 347 195.37 -31.73 -67.61
CA LYS A 347 196.68 -31.58 -68.29
C LYS A 347 196.84 -30.17 -68.90
N LEU A 348 198.03 -29.59 -68.81
CA LEU A 348 198.41 -28.41 -69.61
C LEU A 348 198.77 -28.83 -71.04
N GLU A 349 198.17 -28.17 -72.03
CA GLU A 349 198.50 -28.32 -73.46
C GLU A 349 199.46 -27.22 -73.94
N ASP A 350 200.31 -27.57 -74.90
CA ASP A 350 201.39 -26.72 -75.43
C ASP A 350 200.91 -25.45 -76.16
N SER A 351 199.62 -25.35 -76.51
CA SER A 351 199.00 -24.13 -77.07
C SER A 351 198.88 -22.98 -76.06
N PHE A 352 199.10 -23.23 -74.77
CA PHE A 352 199.07 -22.23 -73.70
C PHE A 352 200.24 -21.23 -73.76
N TYR A 353 201.41 -21.65 -74.28
CA TYR A 353 202.61 -20.80 -74.33
C TYR A 353 202.66 -19.86 -75.54
N GLU A 354 201.85 -20.10 -76.58
CA GLU A 354 201.81 -19.26 -77.81
C GLU A 354 200.97 -17.98 -77.64
N SER A 355 200.21 -17.85 -76.55
CA SER A 355 199.39 -16.67 -76.26
C SER A 355 200.09 -15.55 -75.47
N PHE A 356 201.37 -15.72 -75.10
CA PHE A 356 202.16 -14.67 -74.45
C PHE A 356 202.97 -13.86 -75.48
N GLY A 357 202.72 -12.54 -75.56
CA GLY A 357 203.64 -11.58 -76.18
C GLY A 357 203.38 -11.15 -77.63
N CYS A 358 202.23 -11.46 -78.23
CA CYS A 358 201.98 -11.20 -79.66
C CYS A 358 201.30 -9.86 -80.04
N SER A 359 201.16 -8.88 -79.13
CA SER A 359 200.79 -7.51 -79.54
C SER A 359 201.31 -6.42 -78.59
N HIS A 360 201.94 -5.39 -79.15
CA HIS A 360 202.51 -4.25 -78.43
C HIS A 360 201.41 -3.29 -77.94
N ARG A 361 201.38 -3.01 -76.63
CA ARG A 361 201.00 -1.73 -76.04
C ARG A 361 201.49 -1.62 -74.60
#